data_AF-A0A356D4P2-F1
#
_entry.id   AF-A0A356D4P2-F1
#
_cell.length_a   1.000
_cell.length_b   1.000
_cell.length_c   1.000
_cell.angle_alpha   90.00
_cell.angle_beta   90.00
_cell.angle_gamma   90.00
#
_symmetry.space_group_name_H-M   'P 1'
#
loop_
_entity.id
_entity.type
_entity.pdbx_description
1 polymer ?
#
loop_
_entity_poly.entity_id
_entity_poly.type
_entity_poly.pdbx_seq_one_letter_code
_entity_poly.pdbx_strand_id
1 'polypeptide(L)'
;MHKEILVLYSQKHTQFQSIIINELIDWIEVNLTCRLLLDDIAKKSGYTKWHLQRVFRKIVGMPLGEYIRRRRISEAAKDLCSTNLQIIDIALKYQFDSQQSFAKRFRTYLGTSPSIYRVSGFRHNDPLLLRSKVA
;
A
#
# COMPACT_ATOMS: atom_id res chain seq x y z
N MET A 1 25.72 27.25 16.35
CA MET A 1 25.94 27.48 14.90
C MET A 1 26.09 26.20 14.06
N HIS A 2 27.24 25.51 13.97
CA HIS A 2 27.39 24.36 13.04
C HIS A 2 26.45 23.15 13.31
N LYS A 3 26.16 22.85 14.59
CA LYS A 3 25.21 21.77 14.96
C LYS A 3 23.75 22.12 14.60
N GLU A 4 23.35 23.38 14.71
CA GLU A 4 21.99 23.82 14.35
C GLU A 4 21.75 23.81 12.83
N ILE A 5 22.77 24.16 12.04
CA ILE A 5 22.72 24.07 10.58
C ILE A 5 22.54 22.61 10.14
N LEU A 6 23.28 21.67 10.72
CA LEU A 6 23.13 20.24 10.41
C LEU A 6 21.76 19.68 10.83
N VAL A 7 21.21 20.13 11.96
CA VAL A 7 19.86 19.74 12.41
C VAL A 7 18.80 20.32 11.48
N LEU A 8 18.88 21.59 11.09
CA LEU A 8 17.96 22.22 10.16
C LEU A 8 18.03 21.63 8.75
N TYR A 9 19.23 21.31 8.25
CA TYR A 9 19.41 20.61 6.97
C TYR A 9 18.84 19.18 7.02
N SER A 10 19.07 18.45 8.12
CA SER A 10 18.49 17.12 8.35
C SER A 10 16.95 17.17 8.43
N GLN A 11 16.39 18.17 9.10
CA GLN A 11 14.95 18.38 9.22
C GLN A 11 14.31 18.78 7.88
N LYS A 12 14.88 19.74 7.14
CA LYS A 12 14.40 20.12 5.80
C LYS A 12 14.49 18.97 4.80
N HIS A 13 15.59 18.21 4.82
CA HIS A 13 15.76 17.04 3.96
C HIS A 13 14.72 15.95 4.27
N THR A 14 14.40 15.74 5.55
CA THR A 14 13.35 14.80 5.97
C THR A 14 11.95 15.33 5.62
N GLN A 15 11.72 16.64 5.68
CA GLN A 15 10.45 17.26 5.29
C GLN A 15 10.18 17.13 3.79
N PHE A 16 11.18 17.39 2.94
CA PHE A 16 11.04 17.20 1.49
C PHE A 16 10.79 15.74 1.12
N GLN A 17 11.53 14.81 1.74
CA GLN A 17 11.30 13.38 1.57
C GLN A 17 9.88 12.97 1.97
N SER A 18 9.33 13.54 3.05
CA SER A 18 7.95 13.27 3.47
C SER A 18 6.93 13.72 2.41
N ILE A 19 7.11 14.90 1.82
CA ILE A 19 6.25 15.40 0.73
C ILE A 19 6.25 14.43 -0.45
N ILE A 20 7.44 14.04 -0.93
CA ILE A 20 7.58 13.11 -2.06
C ILE A 20 6.95 11.75 -1.76
N ILE A 21 7.11 11.24 -0.53
CA ILE A 21 6.49 9.96 -0.14
C ILE A 21 4.97 10.07 -0.06
N ASN A 22 4.41 11.19 0.42
CA ASN A 22 2.97 11.40 0.46
C ASN A 22 2.37 11.48 -0.95
N GLU A 23 2.99 12.23 -1.87
CA GLU A 23 2.57 12.27 -3.27
C GLU A 23 2.65 10.89 -3.93
N LEU A 24 3.67 10.11 -3.57
CA LEU A 24 3.83 8.75 -4.06
C LEU A 24 2.73 7.83 -3.53
N ILE A 25 2.36 7.95 -2.25
CA ILE A 25 1.25 7.22 -1.65
C ILE A 25 -0.05 7.53 -2.39
N ASP A 26 -0.37 8.81 -2.59
CA ASP A 26 -1.59 9.22 -3.30
C ASP A 26 -1.64 8.64 -4.72
N TRP A 27 -0.50 8.65 -5.41
CA TRP A 27 -0.40 8.05 -6.74
C TRP A 27 -0.54 6.52 -6.71
N ILE A 28 -0.02 5.83 -5.69
CA ILE A 28 -0.20 4.38 -5.53
C ILE A 28 -1.67 4.05 -5.29
N GLU A 29 -2.36 4.81 -4.43
CA GLU A 29 -3.76 4.58 -4.07
C GLU A 29 -4.69 4.62 -5.29
N VAL A 30 -4.43 5.53 -6.24
CA VAL A 30 -5.22 5.61 -7.50
C VAL A 30 -4.80 4.58 -8.55
N ASN A 31 -3.70 3.85 -8.36
CA ASN A 31 -3.16 2.87 -9.32
C ASN A 31 -3.11 1.43 -8.76
N LEU A 32 -3.84 1.12 -7.68
CA LEU A 32 -3.80 -0.21 -7.04
C LEU A 32 -4.22 -1.35 -7.97
N THR A 33 -5.13 -1.08 -8.92
CA THR A 33 -5.64 -2.04 -9.91
C THR A 33 -4.76 -2.14 -11.16
N CYS A 34 -3.75 -1.29 -11.28
CA CYS A 34 -2.81 -1.26 -12.39
C CYS A 34 -1.53 -2.01 -12.04
N ARG A 35 -0.82 -2.51 -13.06
CA ARG A 35 0.52 -3.07 -12.88
C ARG A 35 1.48 -1.96 -12.49
N LEU A 36 1.90 -1.96 -11.22
CA LEU A 36 2.88 -1.01 -10.68
C LEU A 36 4.29 -1.61 -10.80
N LEU A 37 5.07 -1.16 -11.78
CA LEU A 37 6.50 -1.52 -11.85
C LEU A 37 7.29 -0.58 -10.95
N LEU A 38 8.21 -1.13 -10.16
CA LEU A 38 9.06 -0.34 -9.27
C LEU A 38 9.90 0.71 -10.02
N ASP A 39 10.20 0.47 -11.30
CA ASP A 39 10.80 1.44 -12.21
C ASP A 39 9.94 2.69 -12.42
N ASP A 40 8.64 2.52 -12.61
CA ASP A 40 7.71 3.63 -12.84
C ASP A 40 7.56 4.46 -11.57
N ILE A 41 7.52 3.79 -10.41
CA ILE A 41 7.48 4.41 -9.10
C ILE A 41 8.76 5.21 -8.85
N ALA A 42 9.92 4.62 -9.15
CA ALA A 42 11.23 5.27 -8.98
C ALA A 42 11.36 6.51 -9.88
N LYS A 43 11.02 6.39 -11.18
CA LYS A 43 11.03 7.50 -12.14
C LYS A 43 10.13 8.65 -11.67
N LYS A 44 8.92 8.35 -11.18
CA LYS A 44 8.00 9.37 -10.67
C LYS A 44 8.56 10.11 -9.46
N SER A 45 9.23 9.39 -8.55
CA SER A 45 9.80 9.98 -7.33
C SER A 45 11.09 10.77 -7.55
N GLY A 46 11.72 10.67 -8.73
CA GLY A 46 13.07 11.22 -8.97
C GLY A 46 14.20 10.46 -8.24
N TYR A 47 13.88 9.35 -7.56
CA TYR A 47 14.83 8.56 -6.80
C TYR A 47 15.20 7.26 -7.50
N THR A 48 16.39 6.75 -7.18
CA THR A 48 16.72 5.36 -7.47
C THR A 48 15.82 4.42 -6.66
N LYS A 49 15.55 3.22 -7.18
CA LYS A 49 14.72 2.19 -6.51
C LYS A 49 15.14 1.96 -5.06
N TRP A 50 16.45 1.84 -4.82
CA TRP A 50 16.99 1.55 -3.49
C TRP A 50 16.81 2.73 -2.53
N HIS A 51 17.07 3.96 -2.99
CA HIS A 51 16.84 5.14 -2.16
C HIS A 51 15.36 5.28 -1.81
N LEU A 52 14.49 5.13 -2.80
CA LEU A 52 13.04 5.18 -2.61
C LEU A 52 12.57 4.16 -1.57
N GLN A 53 12.98 2.89 -1.69
CA GLN A 53 12.58 1.86 -0.73
C GLN A 53 13.05 2.17 0.70
N ARG A 54 14.27 2.69 0.87
CA ARG A 54 14.77 3.09 2.19
C ARG A 54 13.95 4.25 2.75
N VAL A 55 13.76 5.32 1.97
CA VAL A 55 13.06 6.53 2.40
C VAL A 55 11.60 6.22 2.72
N PHE A 56 10.92 5.46 1.85
CA PHE A 56 9.56 5.00 2.08
C PHE A 56 9.46 4.21 3.39
N ARG A 57 10.34 3.23 3.62
CA ARG A 57 10.32 2.45 4.87
C ARG A 57 10.61 3.31 6.10
N LYS A 58 11.50 4.31 5.99
CA LYS A 58 11.81 5.24 7.08
C LYS A 58 10.59 6.09 7.47
N ILE A 59 9.79 6.53 6.50
CA ILE A 59 8.64 7.41 6.71
C ILE A 59 7.37 6.61 7.06
N VAL A 60 7.05 5.57 6.28
CA VAL A 60 5.80 4.80 6.40
C VAL A 60 5.93 3.64 7.40
N GLY A 61 7.15 3.30 7.82
CA GLY A 61 7.42 2.21 8.77
C GLY A 61 7.35 0.80 8.16
N MET A 62 6.99 0.66 6.88
CA MET A 62 6.90 -0.63 6.19
C MET A 62 7.51 -0.59 4.78
N PRO A 63 7.94 -1.75 4.23
CA PRO A 63 8.39 -1.81 2.85
C PRO A 63 7.29 -1.41 1.86
N LEU A 64 7.67 -0.66 0.82
CA LEU A 64 6.77 -0.21 -0.25
C LEU A 64 5.92 -1.34 -0.86
N GLY A 65 6.54 -2.49 -1.15
CA GLY A 65 5.80 -3.62 -1.72
C GLY A 65 4.81 -4.26 -0.74
N GLU A 66 5.08 -4.19 0.57
CA GLU A 66 4.14 -4.68 1.60
C GLU A 66 2.95 -3.72 1.71
N TYR A 67 3.22 -2.42 1.68
CA TYR A 67 2.19 -1.38 1.65
C TYR A 67 1.21 -1.59 0.48
N ILE A 68 1.73 -1.71 -0.75
CA ILE A 68 0.90 -1.91 -1.95
C ILE A 68 0.03 -3.17 -1.82
N ARG A 69 0.59 -4.28 -1.32
CA ARG A 69 -0.16 -5.54 -1.15
C ARG A 69 -1.27 -5.41 -0.10
N ARG A 70 -0.98 -4.76 1.02
CA ARG A 70 -1.98 -4.50 2.07
C ARG A 70 -3.13 -3.64 1.56
N ARG A 71 -2.81 -2.56 0.84
CA ARG A 71 -3.82 -1.69 0.23
C ARG A 71 -4.67 -2.41 -0.82
N ARG A 72 -4.06 -3.21 -1.68
CA ARG A 72 -4.77 -4.09 -2.63
C ARG A 72 -5.73 -5.07 -1.94
N ILE A 73 -5.31 -5.72 -0.85
CA ILE A 73 -6.18 -6.62 -0.08
C ILE A 73 -7.33 -5.83 0.58
N SER A 74 -7.07 -4.64 1.10
CA SER A 74 -8.09 -3.78 1.70
C SER A 74 -9.17 -3.38 0.68
N GLU A 75 -8.79 -2.92 -0.51
CA GLU A 75 -9.77 -2.58 -1.55
C GLU A 75 -10.48 -3.83 -2.10
N ALA A 76 -9.78 -4.94 -2.25
CA ALA A 76 -10.40 -6.22 -2.62
C ALA A 76 -11.44 -6.70 -1.59
N ALA A 77 -11.21 -6.46 -0.30
CA ALA A 77 -12.15 -6.77 0.75
C ALA A 77 -13.45 -5.94 0.62
N LYS A 78 -13.34 -4.66 0.25
CA LYS A 78 -14.52 -3.83 -0.05
C LYS A 78 -15.29 -4.37 -1.25
N ASP A 79 -14.60 -4.74 -2.31
CA ASP A 79 -15.23 -5.33 -3.51
C ASP A 79 -15.91 -6.67 -3.20
N LEU A 80 -15.31 -7.51 -2.36
CA LEU A 80 -15.90 -8.79 -1.94
C LEU A 80 -17.25 -8.63 -1.25
N CYS A 81 -17.43 -7.54 -0.48
CA CYS A 81 -18.64 -7.23 0.27
C CYS A 81 -19.66 -6.40 -0.51
N SER A 82 -19.22 -5.62 -1.49
CA SER A 82 -20.09 -4.69 -2.24
C SER A 82 -20.49 -5.19 -3.63
N THR A 83 -19.85 -6.26 -4.13
CA THR A 83 -20.08 -6.79 -5.48
C THR A 83 -20.27 -8.30 -5.48
N ASN A 84 -20.88 -8.82 -6.56
CA ASN A 84 -21.04 -10.25 -6.82
C ASN A 84 -19.95 -10.83 -7.76
N LEU A 85 -18.83 -10.10 -7.97
CA LEU A 85 -17.74 -10.55 -8.83
C LEU A 85 -17.16 -11.89 -8.36
N GLN A 86 -16.60 -12.70 -9.26
CA GLN A 86 -15.93 -13.93 -8.81
C GLN A 86 -14.66 -13.57 -8.02
N ILE A 87 -14.26 -14.44 -7.08
CA ILE A 87 -13.07 -14.20 -6.25
C ILE A 87 -11.82 -14.11 -7.14
N ILE A 88 -11.73 -14.91 -8.21
CA ILE A 88 -10.65 -14.82 -9.19
C ILE A 88 -10.63 -13.47 -9.91
N ASP A 89 -11.79 -12.92 -10.29
CA ASP A 89 -11.86 -11.63 -10.98
C ASP A 89 -11.36 -10.50 -10.08
N ILE A 90 -11.76 -10.53 -8.80
CA ILE A 90 -11.26 -9.56 -7.80
C ILE A 90 -9.75 -9.73 -7.59
N ALA A 91 -9.25 -10.97 -7.51
CA ALA A 91 -7.82 -11.23 -7.38
C ALA A 91 -7.03 -10.63 -8.56
N LEU A 92 -7.49 -10.87 -9.79
CA LEU A 92 -6.87 -10.35 -11.01
C LEU A 92 -6.97 -8.82 -11.09
N LYS A 93 -8.14 -8.24 -10.73
CA LYS A 93 -8.35 -6.79 -10.66
C LYS A 93 -7.31 -6.12 -9.76
N TYR A 94 -6.99 -6.72 -8.62
CA TYR A 94 -5.98 -6.23 -7.69
C TYR A 94 -4.59 -6.86 -7.90
N GLN A 95 -4.31 -7.30 -9.13
CA GLN A 95 -2.97 -7.65 -9.62
C GLN A 95 -2.32 -8.79 -8.82
N PHE A 96 -3.12 -9.78 -8.42
CA PHE A 96 -2.64 -11.08 -7.98
C PHE A 96 -2.63 -12.04 -9.17
N ASP A 97 -1.59 -12.87 -9.27
CA ASP A 97 -1.41 -13.78 -10.40
C ASP A 97 -2.38 -14.97 -10.37
N SER A 98 -2.99 -15.23 -9.20
CA SER A 98 -3.93 -16.34 -9.02
C SER A 98 -4.83 -16.17 -7.81
N GLN A 99 -6.00 -16.81 -7.82
CA GLN A 99 -6.91 -16.85 -6.69
C GLN A 99 -6.26 -17.47 -5.43
N GLN A 100 -5.36 -18.45 -5.60
CA GLN A 100 -4.66 -19.11 -4.48
C GLN A 100 -3.69 -18.14 -3.80
N SER A 101 -2.91 -17.38 -4.59
CA SER A 101 -1.98 -16.38 -4.05
C SER A 101 -2.72 -15.26 -3.32
N PHE A 102 -3.84 -14.80 -3.88
CA PHE A 102 -4.75 -13.84 -3.26
C PHE A 102 -5.32 -14.38 -1.95
N ALA A 103 -5.95 -15.55 -1.95
CA ALA A 103 -6.57 -16.13 -0.76
C ALA A 103 -5.58 -16.34 0.39
N LYS A 104 -4.34 -16.77 0.09
CA LYS A 104 -3.27 -16.91 1.08
C LYS A 104 -2.94 -15.56 1.73
N ARG A 105 -2.74 -14.51 0.93
CA ARG A 105 -2.41 -13.16 1.42
C ARG A 105 -3.58 -12.52 2.16
N PHE A 106 -4.79 -12.67 1.63
CA PHE A 106 -6.02 -12.21 2.25
C PHE A 106 -6.17 -12.78 3.66
N ARG A 107 -6.02 -14.10 3.82
CA ARG A 107 -6.06 -14.76 5.13
C ARG A 107 -4.94 -14.32 6.06
N THR A 108 -3.74 -14.08 5.53
CA THR A 108 -2.60 -13.60 6.33
C THR A 108 -2.89 -12.23 6.94
N TYR A 109 -3.56 -11.33 6.22
CA TYR A 109 -3.82 -9.98 6.73
C TYR A 109 -5.15 -9.82 7.46
N LEU A 110 -6.19 -10.55 7.05
CA LEU A 110 -7.55 -10.40 7.56
C LEU A 110 -8.03 -11.58 8.41
N GLY A 111 -7.19 -12.62 8.59
CA GLY A 111 -7.46 -13.77 9.45
C GLY A 111 -8.45 -14.79 8.88
N THR A 112 -9.14 -14.50 7.78
CA THR A 112 -10.16 -15.38 7.17
C THR A 112 -10.02 -15.50 5.65
N SER A 113 -10.71 -16.45 5.02
CA SER A 113 -10.68 -16.60 3.56
C SER A 113 -11.59 -15.56 2.87
N PRO A 114 -11.32 -15.21 1.60
CA PRO A 114 -12.19 -14.32 0.81
C PRO A 114 -13.65 -14.80 0.74
N SER A 115 -13.87 -16.11 0.61
CA SER A 115 -15.20 -16.71 0.53
C SER A 115 -16.00 -16.54 1.82
N ILE A 116 -15.36 -16.78 2.97
CA ILE A 116 -15.98 -16.58 4.28
C ILE A 116 -16.23 -15.09 4.51
N TYR A 117 -15.25 -14.24 4.18
CA TYR A 117 -15.35 -12.78 4.34
C TYR A 117 -16.55 -12.19 3.58
N ARG A 118 -16.82 -12.67 2.36
CA ARG A 118 -17.99 -12.26 1.56
C ARG A 118 -19.31 -12.55 2.28
N VAL A 119 -19.45 -13.73 2.85
CA VAL A 119 -20.70 -14.16 3.50
C VAL A 119 -20.87 -13.49 4.86
N SER A 120 -19.78 -13.28 5.60
CA SER A 120 -19.84 -12.70 6.95
C SER A 120 -20.10 -11.20 6.96
N GLY A 121 -19.97 -10.50 5.81
CA GLY A 121 -20.30 -9.09 5.66
C GLY A 121 -19.61 -8.19 6.69
N PHE A 122 -18.37 -8.51 7.07
CA PHE A 122 -17.84 -8.05 8.35
C PHE A 122 -17.70 -6.52 8.43
N ARG A 123 -18.44 -5.97 9.39
CA ARG A 123 -18.48 -4.56 9.80
C ARG A 123 -17.50 -4.34 10.97
N HIS A 124 -16.85 -3.18 10.96
CA HIS A 124 -16.32 -2.44 12.12
C HIS A 124 -14.89 -2.67 12.68
N ASN A 125 -14.06 -3.60 12.20
CA ASN A 125 -12.68 -3.70 12.74
C ASN A 125 -11.64 -4.30 11.78
N ASP A 126 -11.71 -3.97 10.49
CA ASP A 126 -10.69 -4.41 9.52
C ASP A 126 -9.36 -3.66 9.79
N PRO A 127 -8.28 -4.37 10.15
CA PRO A 127 -6.99 -3.74 10.47
C PRO A 127 -6.39 -2.94 9.30
N LEU A 128 -6.87 -3.17 8.07
CA LEU A 128 -6.41 -2.52 6.85
C LEU A 128 -7.33 -1.39 6.38
N LEU A 129 -8.49 -1.17 7.00
CA LEU A 129 -9.41 -0.06 6.68
C LEU A 129 -9.10 1.24 7.46
N LEU A 130 -8.09 1.24 8.34
CA LEU A 130 -7.60 2.48 8.93
C LEU A 130 -6.93 3.34 7.84
N ARG A 131 -7.42 4.57 7.69
CA ARG A 131 -7.17 5.51 6.59
C ARG A 131 -5.71 5.60 6.16
N SER A 132 -5.51 5.81 4.86
CA SER A 132 -4.26 6.08 4.14
C SER A 132 -3.39 7.24 4.65
N LYS A 133 -3.78 7.92 5.74
CA LYS A 133 -3.00 9.03 6.28
C LYS A 133 -1.96 8.50 7.25
N VAL A 134 -0.75 8.33 6.74
CA VAL A 134 0.46 8.45 7.54
C VAL A 134 0.39 9.84 8.19
N ALA A 135 0.19 9.88 9.52
CA ALA A 135 0.26 11.10 10.31
C ALA A 135 1.72 11.56 10.44
#